data_AF-K1SM86-F1
#
_entry.id   AF-K1SM86-F1
#
_cell.length_a   1.000
_cell.length_b   1.000
_cell.length_c   1.000
_cell.angle_alpha   90.00
_cell.angle_beta   90.00
_cell.angle_gamma   90.00
#
_symmetry.space_group_name_H-M   'P 1'
#
loop_
_entity.id
_entity.type
_entity.pdbx_description
1 polymer ?
#
loop_
_entity_poly.entity_id
_entity_poly.type
_entity_poly.pdbx_seq_one_letter_code
_entity_poly.pdbx_strand_id
1 'polypeptide(L)'
;MTLLTMIMKMSEGLGKTCAIFFLTILFSLPLGMLITLLRMSKNKVVSSVTRFVIAVLRGTPLMLQLLAVTYGPYYLFGTAVAKNKLIPVVIA
;
A
#
# COMPACT_ATOMS: atom_id res chain seq x y z
N MET A 1 17.64 -28.44 10.01
CA MET A 1 16.79 -27.38 10.59
C MET A 1 16.18 -27.92 11.88
N THR A 2 16.52 -27.35 13.03
CA THR A 2 15.92 -27.78 14.31
C THR A 2 14.59 -27.05 14.52
N LEU A 3 13.65 -27.66 15.23
CA LEU A 3 12.33 -27.06 15.53
C LEU A 3 12.44 -25.65 16.13
N LEU A 4 13.46 -25.44 16.98
CA LEU A 4 13.78 -24.15 17.58
C LEU A 4 14.12 -23.07 16.54
N THR A 5 14.91 -23.40 15.51
CA THR A 5 15.23 -22.44 14.43
C THR A 5 14.02 -22.03 13.61
N MET A 6 13.03 -22.94 13.46
CA MET A 6 11.79 -22.65 12.75
C MET A 6 10.91 -21.68 13.55
N ILE A 7 10.72 -21.94 14.85
CA ILE A 7 9.93 -21.08 15.74
C ILE A 7 10.55 -19.67 15.81
N MET A 8 11.87 -19.57 15.95
CA MET A 8 12.57 -18.27 15.98
C MET A 8 12.36 -17.48 14.68
N LYS A 9 12.47 -18.13 13.52
CA LYS A 9 12.27 -17.47 12.21
C LYS A 9 10.82 -17.03 11.98
N MET A 10 9.85 -17.82 12.41
CA MET A 10 8.43 -17.45 12.32
C MET A 10 8.08 -16.29 13.26
N SER A 11 8.64 -16.26 14.48
CA SER A 11 8.47 -15.15 15.42
C SER A 11 9.07 -13.84 14.88
N GLU A 12 10.25 -13.91 14.26
CA GLU A 12 10.87 -12.77 13.58
C GLU A 12 9.96 -12.24 12.46
N GLY A 13 9.40 -13.12 11.64
CA GLY A 13 8.46 -12.78 10.57
C GLY A 13 7.17 -12.13 11.10
N LEU A 14 6.62 -12.66 12.19
CA LEU A 14 5.44 -12.09 12.86
C LEU A 14 5.70 -10.65 13.30
N GLY A 15 6.85 -10.39 13.93
CA GLY A 15 7.24 -9.04 14.34
C GLY A 15 7.30 -8.06 13.17
N LYS A 16 7.82 -8.49 12.01
CA LYS A 16 7.85 -7.66 10.79
C LYS A 16 6.44 -7.39 10.24
N THR A 17 5.57 -8.39 10.21
CA THR A 17 4.17 -8.22 9.78
C THR A 17 3.42 -7.25 10.66
N CYS A 18 3.56 -7.36 11.99
CA CYS A 18 2.97 -6.41 12.93
C CYS A 18 3.48 -4.98 12.70
N ALA A 19 4.80 -4.81 12.52
CA ALA A 19 5.39 -3.50 12.27
C ALA A 19 4.83 -2.84 10.99
N ILE A 20 4.74 -3.60 9.90
CA ILE A 20 4.17 -3.11 8.63
C ILE A 20 2.68 -2.79 8.81
N PHE A 21 1.91 -3.65 9.47
CA PHE A 21 0.48 -3.43 9.71
C PHE A 21 0.19 -2.14 10.49
N PHE A 22 0.90 -1.90 11.58
CA PHE A 22 0.74 -0.66 12.36
C PHE A 22 1.17 0.57 11.55
N LEU A 23 2.24 0.47 10.78
CA LEU A 23 2.69 1.55 9.90
C LEU A 23 1.63 1.85 8.82
N THR A 24 1.06 0.82 8.19
CA THR A 24 -0.01 0.97 7.19
C THR A 24 -1.26 1.59 7.80
N ILE A 25 -1.70 1.18 8.99
CA ILE A 25 -2.84 1.80 9.67
C ILE A 25 -2.55 3.28 9.97
N LEU A 26 -1.36 3.59 10.47
CA LEU A 26 -0.97 4.96 10.82
C LEU A 26 -1.06 5.92 9.63
N PHE A 27 -0.71 5.47 8.42
CA PHE A 27 -0.80 6.30 7.21
C PHE A 27 -2.16 6.20 6.49
N SER A 28 -2.76 5.02 6.45
CA SER A 28 -4.03 4.80 5.71
C SER A 28 -5.23 5.43 6.38
N LEU A 29 -5.28 5.52 7.71
CA LEU A 29 -6.39 6.16 8.43
C LEU A 29 -6.48 7.67 8.13
N PRO A 30 -5.40 8.47 8.29
CA PRO A 30 -5.42 9.89 7.98
C PRO A 30 -5.73 10.16 6.49
N LEU A 31 -5.11 9.40 5.59
CA LEU A 31 -5.40 9.51 4.15
C LEU A 31 -6.86 9.18 3.85
N GLY A 32 -7.40 8.12 4.45
CA GLY A 32 -8.79 7.70 4.30
C GLY A 32 -9.75 8.79 4.75
N MET A 33 -9.50 9.40 5.92
CA MET A 33 -10.31 10.53 6.40
C MET A 33 -10.24 11.74 5.47
N LEU A 34 -9.06 12.07 4.94
CA LEU A 34 -8.92 13.18 4.01
C LEU A 34 -9.72 12.91 2.72
N ILE A 35 -9.62 11.70 2.15
CA ILE A 35 -10.35 11.30 0.95
C ILE A 35 -11.89 11.31 1.17
N THR A 36 -12.38 10.91 2.35
CA THR A 36 -13.83 10.98 2.63
C THR A 36 -14.33 12.42 2.71
N LEU A 37 -13.54 13.33 3.28
CA LEU A 37 -13.86 14.77 3.28
C LEU A 37 -13.94 15.33 1.85
N LEU A 38 -13.00 14.95 0.97
CA LEU A 38 -13.06 15.33 -0.45
C LEU A 38 -14.32 14.80 -1.15
N ARG A 39 -14.72 13.56 -0.86
CA ARG A 39 -15.94 12.96 -1.41
C ARG A 39 -17.21 13.70 -0.98
N MET A 40 -17.26 14.19 0.25
CA MET A 40 -18.40 14.95 0.81
C MET A 40 -18.43 16.42 0.38
N SER A 41 -17.44 16.88 -0.40
CA SER A 41 -17.41 18.25 -0.92
C SER A 41 -18.64 18.56 -1.79
N LYS A 42 -19.20 19.78 -1.64
CA LYS A 42 -20.32 20.27 -2.45
C LYS A 42 -19.99 20.38 -3.95
N ASN A 43 -18.70 20.45 -4.30
CA ASN A 43 -18.28 20.57 -5.69
C ASN A 43 -18.42 19.20 -6.40
N LYS A 44 -19.38 19.12 -7.33
CA LYS A 44 -19.68 17.91 -8.12
C LYS A 44 -18.47 17.38 -8.89
N VAL A 45 -17.55 18.25 -9.32
CA VAL A 45 -16.32 17.83 -10.02
C VAL A 45 -15.39 17.07 -9.08
N VAL A 46 -15.10 17.64 -7.91
CA VAL A 46 -14.21 17.04 -6.90
C VAL A 46 -14.79 15.72 -6.37
N SER A 47 -16.09 15.68 -6.10
CA SER A 47 -16.76 14.48 -5.63
C SER A 47 -16.74 13.35 -6.68
N SER A 48 -16.93 13.68 -7.96
CA SER A 48 -16.90 12.71 -9.06
C SER A 48 -15.50 12.14 -9.30
N VAL A 49 -14.47 12.99 -9.33
CA VAL A 49 -13.06 12.57 -9.47
C VAL A 49 -12.66 11.67 -8.29
N THR A 50 -12.97 12.10 -7.06
CA THR A 50 -12.68 11.31 -5.85
C THR A 50 -13.40 9.96 -5.89
N ARG A 51 -14.66 9.92 -6.35
CA ARG A 51 -15.42 8.67 -6.52
C ARG A 51 -14.77 7.74 -7.53
N PHE A 52 -14.29 8.26 -8.66
CA PHE A 52 -13.58 7.47 -9.66
C PHE A 52 -12.27 6.90 -9.09
N VAL A 53 -11.47 7.72 -8.42
CA VAL A 53 -10.22 7.27 -7.77
C VAL A 53 -10.48 6.17 -6.74
N ILE A 54 -11.49 6.34 -5.86
CA ILE A 54 -11.87 5.30 -4.89
C ILE A 54 -12.31 4.01 -5.60
N ALA A 55 -13.07 4.12 -6.70
CA ALA A 55 -13.53 2.96 -7.47
C ALA A 55 -12.36 2.19 -8.08
N VAL A 56 -11.35 2.88 -8.62
CA VAL A 56 -10.14 2.25 -9.17
C VAL A 56 -9.30 1.61 -8.06
N LEU A 57 -9.06 2.32 -6.96
CA LEU A 57 -8.28 1.81 -5.84
C LEU A 57 -8.92 0.57 -5.19
N ARG A 58 -10.25 0.51 -5.10
CA ARG A 58 -10.98 -0.66 -4.58
C ARG A 58 -11.21 -1.76 -5.61
N GLY A 59 -11.18 -1.42 -6.90
CA GLY A 59 -11.40 -2.36 -8.00
C GLY A 59 -10.12 -3.02 -8.52
N THR A 60 -8.95 -2.48 -8.18
CA THR A 60 -7.66 -3.06 -8.55
C THR A 60 -7.17 -4.02 -7.47
N PRO A 61 -6.71 -5.23 -7.82
CA PRO A 61 -6.21 -6.18 -6.84
C PRO A 61 -4.90 -5.65 -6.22
N LEU A 62 -4.77 -5.72 -4.89
CA LEU A 62 -3.61 -5.23 -4.13
C LEU A 62 -2.27 -5.77 -4.68
N MET A 63 -2.26 -7.04 -5.12
CA MET A 63 -1.07 -7.62 -5.74
C MET A 63 -0.62 -6.83 -6.98
N LEU A 64 -1.55 -6.33 -7.79
CA LEU A 64 -1.23 -5.53 -8.97
C LEU A 64 -0.71 -4.13 -8.59
N GLN A 65 -1.19 -3.54 -7.50
CA GLN A 65 -0.66 -2.27 -6.99
C GLN A 65 0.80 -2.43 -6.54
N LEU A 66 1.12 -3.49 -5.79
CA LEU A 66 2.49 -3.79 -5.39
C LEU A 66 3.41 -4.04 -6.58
N LEU A 67 2.93 -4.78 -7.60
CA LEU A 67 3.68 -5.01 -8.83
C LEU A 67 3.89 -3.71 -9.63
N ALA A 68 2.86 -2.89 -9.77
CA ALA A 68 2.94 -1.62 -10.49
C ALA A 68 3.92 -0.65 -9.81
N VAL A 69 3.92 -0.56 -8.48
CA VAL A 69 4.87 0.30 -7.75
C VAL A 69 6.30 -0.24 -7.81
N THR A 70 6.48 -1.56 -7.77
CA THR A 70 7.82 -2.18 -7.79
C THR A 70 8.45 -2.18 -9.18
N TYR A 71 7.66 -2.49 -10.22
CA TYR A 71 8.15 -2.74 -11.58
C TYR A 71 7.75 -1.64 -12.58
N GLY A 72 6.72 -0.85 -12.31
CA GLY A 72 6.30 0.26 -13.18
C GLY A 72 7.41 1.26 -13.49
N PRO A 73 8.18 1.75 -12.49
CA PRO A 73 9.30 2.67 -12.73
C PRO A 73 10.41 2.07 -13.59
N TYR A 74 10.64 0.75 -13.46
CA TYR A 74 11.63 0.03 -14.26
C TYR A 74 11.20 -0.05 -15.73
N TYR A 75 9.95 -0.41 -16.01
CA TYR A 75 9.44 -0.52 -17.38
C TYR A 75 9.20 0.84 -18.08
N LEU A 76 8.88 1.89 -17.33
CA LEU A 76 8.55 3.21 -17.90
C LEU A 76 9.76 4.15 -18.00
N PHE A 77 10.72 4.07 -17.06
CA PHE A 77 11.81 5.05 -16.96
C PHE A 77 13.21 4.42 -17.01
N GLY A 78 13.33 3.10 -17.13
CA GLY A 78 14.63 2.40 -17.15
C GLY A 78 15.45 2.57 -15.86
N THR A 79 14.80 3.03 -14.78
CA THR A 79 15.44 3.29 -13.49
C THR A 79 15.50 2.02 -12.64
N ALA A 80 16.48 1.94 -11.73
CA ALA A 80 16.72 0.75 -10.92
C ALA A 80 15.47 0.37 -10.10
N VAL A 81 15.13 -0.92 -10.13
CA VAL A 81 14.03 -1.53 -9.35
C VAL A 81 14.16 -1.12 -7.89
N ALA A 82 13.04 -0.73 -7.26
CA ALA A 82 12.99 -0.36 -5.85
C ALA A 82 13.56 -1.49 -4.98
N LYS A 83 14.82 -1.32 -4.55
CA LYS A 83 15.54 -2.34 -3.75
C LYS A 83 14.90 -2.55 -2.37
N ASN A 84 14.11 -1.59 -1.89
CA ASN A 84 13.48 -1.63 -0.58
C ASN A 84 12.00 -2.04 -0.68
N LYS A 85 11.67 -3.19 -0.08
CA LYS A 85 10.31 -3.77 -0.06
C LYS A 85 9.30 -2.96 0.77
N LEU A 86 9.76 -2.01 1.57
CA LEU A 86 8.89 -1.15 2.39
C LEU A 86 8.21 -0.05 1.56
N ILE A 87 8.87 0.48 0.54
CA ILE A 87 8.35 1.57 -0.28
C ILE A 87 7.09 1.15 -1.06
N PRO A 88 7.04 -0.03 -1.72
CA PRO A 88 5.83 -0.49 -2.39
C PRO A 88 4.63 -0.69 -1.46
N VAL A 89 4.86 -1.13 -0.22
CA VAL A 89 3.77 -1.45 0.73
C VAL A 89 3.15 -0.20 1.36
N VAL A 90 3.92 0.88 1.49
CA VAL A 90 3.41 2.16 2.01
C VAL A 90 2.65 2.95 0.94
N ILE A 91 2.97 2.73 -0.34
CA ILE A 91 2.38 3.46 -1.47
C ILE A 91 1.18 2.74 -2.08
N ALA A 92 1.18 1.41 -2.10
CA ALA A 92 0.08 0.59 -2.62
C ALA A 92 -1.14 0.60 -1.69
#